data_AF-A0A9W3A331-F1
#
_entry.id   AF-A0A9W3A331-F1
#
_cell.length_a   1.000
_cell.length_b   1.000
_cell.length_c   1.000
_cell.angle_alpha   90.00
_cell.angle_beta   90.00
_cell.angle_gamma   90.00
#
_symmetry.space_group_name_H-M   'P 1'
#
loop_
_entity.id
_entity.type
_entity.pdbx_description
1 polymer ?
#
loop_
_entity_poly.entity_id
_entity_poly.type
_entity_poly.pdbx_seq_one_letter_code
_entity_poly.pdbx_strand_id
1 'polypeptide(L)'
;MNEMLRHTLMVAGVFTRRAIQLTKYKHYLYPKYFLIPSQAQSFFKNMGNNGSAGLSDTTGTARPGKIQLSDEEWQAKLTRQEYIVCRKHGTETAWSGELLENKAKGIYSCTCCGTALFNSSFKFDSGSGWPSFFDVLKDKDVSELPAVDFKTDTSHGMVRTEVLCGKCDAHLGHVFDDGPQPTGLRYCINGVCLKFKPDAKGGDKKKTDL
;
A
#
# COMPACT_ATOMS: atom_id res chain seq x y z
N MET A 1 -37.26 -16.46 19.59
CA MET A 1 -36.99 -15.05 19.27
C MET A 1 -35.58 -14.67 19.78
N ASN A 2 -34.49 -15.23 19.21
CA ASN A 2 -33.12 -14.80 19.59
C ASN A 2 -31.96 -15.33 18.72
N GLU A 3 -32.16 -15.44 17.40
CA GLU A 3 -31.07 -15.84 16.47
C GLU A 3 -30.90 -14.84 15.32
N MET A 4 -31.99 -14.20 14.86
CA MET A 4 -31.91 -13.07 13.92
C MET A 4 -31.34 -11.77 14.53
N LEU A 5 -31.41 -11.58 15.85
CA LEU A 5 -30.88 -10.35 16.48
C LEU A 5 -29.35 -10.36 16.62
N ARG A 6 -28.71 -11.54 16.59
CA ARG A 6 -27.24 -11.69 16.69
C ARG A 6 -26.55 -11.42 15.35
N HIS A 7 -27.17 -11.76 14.23
CA HIS A 7 -26.61 -11.47 12.90
C HIS A 7 -26.73 -9.98 12.51
N THR A 8 -27.80 -9.29 12.90
CA THR A 8 -27.97 -7.87 12.58
C THR A 8 -26.96 -6.97 13.29
N LEU A 9 -26.50 -7.36 14.50
CA LEU A 9 -25.44 -6.64 15.24
C LEU A 9 -24.04 -6.83 14.64
N MET A 10 -23.73 -8.00 14.06
CA MET A 10 -22.44 -8.22 13.38
C MET A 10 -22.32 -7.43 12.08
N VAL A 11 -23.39 -7.36 11.29
CA VAL A 11 -23.38 -6.63 10.01
C VAL A 11 -23.25 -5.12 10.24
N ALA A 12 -23.96 -4.55 11.22
CA ALA A 12 -23.84 -3.14 11.57
C ALA A 12 -22.43 -2.74 12.09
N GLY A 13 -21.74 -3.64 12.80
CA GLY A 13 -20.36 -3.44 13.28
C GLY A 13 -19.30 -3.43 12.17
N VAL A 14 -19.54 -4.12 11.05
CA VAL A 14 -18.65 -4.12 9.87
C VAL A 14 -18.80 -2.84 9.06
N PHE A 15 -20.03 -2.31 8.92
CA PHE A 15 -20.27 -1.05 8.21
C PHE A 15 -19.72 0.18 8.94
N THR A 16 -19.75 0.22 10.27
CA THR A 16 -19.17 1.34 11.05
C THR A 16 -17.64 1.35 11.04
N ARG A 17 -16.97 0.18 11.08
CA ARG A 17 -15.50 0.09 10.95
C ARG A 17 -14.99 0.52 9.56
N ARG A 18 -15.74 0.22 8.50
CA ARG A 18 -15.42 0.65 7.12
C ARG A 18 -15.43 2.17 6.96
N ALA A 19 -16.33 2.87 7.65
CA ALA A 19 -16.39 4.33 7.65
C ALA A 19 -15.28 4.98 8.50
N ILE A 20 -14.92 4.37 9.63
CA ILE A 20 -13.86 4.86 10.54
C ILE A 20 -12.45 4.70 9.93
N GLN A 21 -12.23 3.61 9.18
CA GLN A 21 -10.95 3.37 8.51
C GLN A 21 -10.70 4.41 7.40
N LEU A 22 -11.74 4.76 6.64
CA LEU A 22 -11.65 5.83 5.66
C LEU A 22 -11.47 7.21 6.30
N THR A 23 -12.04 7.51 7.48
CA THR A 23 -11.84 8.81 8.13
C THR A 23 -10.45 9.03 8.72
N LYS A 24 -9.75 7.98 9.19
CA LYS A 24 -8.38 8.11 9.70
C LYS A 24 -7.35 8.26 8.56
N TYR A 25 -7.58 7.60 7.43
CA TYR A 25 -6.75 7.72 6.22
C TYR A 25 -7.28 8.74 5.20
N LYS A 26 -8.32 9.53 5.54
CA LYS A 26 -9.01 10.45 4.61
C LYS A 26 -8.09 11.51 4.01
N HIS A 27 -7.04 11.90 4.74
CA HIS A 27 -5.99 12.79 4.22
C HIS A 27 -5.14 12.14 3.10
N TYR A 28 -5.16 10.82 2.97
CA TYR A 28 -4.42 10.04 1.98
C TYR A 28 -5.32 9.36 0.95
N LEU A 29 -6.64 9.39 1.15
CA LEU A 29 -7.63 8.86 0.23
C LEU A 29 -8.17 9.98 -0.66
N TYR A 30 -8.04 9.81 -1.97
CA TYR A 30 -8.43 10.74 -3.01
C TYR A 30 -9.79 11.44 -2.78
N PRO A 31 -9.85 12.79 -2.77
CA PRO A 31 -11.13 13.52 -2.71
C PRO A 31 -11.88 13.68 -4.05
N LYS A 32 -11.50 12.99 -5.15
CA LYS A 32 -12.03 13.28 -6.51
C LYS A 32 -12.99 12.28 -7.15
N TYR A 33 -13.36 11.16 -6.51
CA TYR A 33 -14.24 10.15 -7.11
C TYR A 33 -15.63 10.03 -6.46
N PHE A 34 -16.18 11.14 -5.97
CA PHE A 34 -17.53 11.19 -5.41
C PHE A 34 -18.42 12.24 -6.09
N LEU A 35 -18.45 12.25 -7.42
CA LEU A 35 -19.50 12.92 -8.19
C LEU A 35 -19.86 12.03 -9.37
N ILE A 36 -20.94 11.25 -9.21
CA ILE A 36 -21.62 10.61 -10.33
C ILE A 36 -22.56 11.67 -10.92
N PRO A 37 -22.40 12.11 -12.19
CA PRO A 37 -23.38 12.95 -12.83
C PRO A 37 -24.69 12.17 -12.99
N SER A 38 -25.82 12.75 -12.59
CA SER A 38 -27.14 12.09 -12.50
C SER A 38 -27.80 11.72 -13.83
N GLN A 39 -27.06 11.60 -14.93
CA GLN A 39 -27.62 11.39 -16.27
C GLN A 39 -27.35 10.00 -16.87
N ALA A 40 -26.60 9.12 -16.22
CA ALA A 40 -26.31 7.78 -16.75
C ALA A 40 -27.33 6.69 -16.34
N GLN A 41 -28.63 7.01 -16.27
CA GLN A 41 -29.69 6.08 -15.88
C GLN A 41 -30.64 5.61 -17.01
N SER A 42 -30.26 5.75 -18.29
CA SER A 42 -31.19 5.40 -19.39
C SER A 42 -30.72 4.38 -20.43
N PHE A 43 -29.64 3.60 -20.21
CA PHE A 43 -29.13 2.69 -21.25
C PHE A 43 -29.17 1.19 -20.97
N PHE A 44 -29.61 0.73 -19.79
CA PHE A 44 -29.77 -0.71 -19.53
C PHE A 44 -31.24 -1.15 -19.57
N LYS A 45 -31.81 -1.18 -20.77
CA LYS A 45 -33.03 -1.95 -21.03
C LYS A 45 -33.09 -2.37 -22.50
N ASN A 46 -32.19 -3.27 -22.89
CA ASN A 46 -32.41 -4.29 -23.93
C ASN A 46 -31.07 -4.96 -24.25
N MET A 47 -30.94 -6.23 -23.89
CA MET A 47 -30.47 -7.32 -24.77
C MET A 47 -30.29 -8.58 -23.89
N GLY A 48 -31.16 -9.55 -24.13
CA GLY A 48 -31.07 -10.87 -23.55
C GLY A 48 -30.10 -11.77 -24.32
N ASN A 49 -29.58 -12.75 -23.58
CA ASN A 49 -29.23 -14.12 -23.93
C ASN A 49 -28.42 -14.39 -25.21
N ASN A 50 -27.18 -14.89 -25.05
CA ASN A 50 -26.67 -16.15 -25.63
C ASN A 50 -25.16 -16.33 -25.37
N GLY A 51 -24.75 -17.56 -25.02
CA GLY A 51 -23.43 -18.09 -25.40
C GLY A 51 -22.35 -18.11 -24.33
N SER A 52 -22.03 -19.31 -23.87
CA SER A 52 -20.84 -19.68 -23.09
C SER A 52 -19.55 -19.62 -23.95
N ALA A 53 -18.60 -18.80 -23.56
CA ALA A 53 -17.17 -18.95 -23.88
C ALA A 53 -16.34 -18.24 -22.80
N GLY A 54 -15.26 -18.88 -22.36
CA GLY A 54 -14.53 -18.56 -21.13
C GLY A 54 -14.14 -17.09 -20.97
N LEU A 55 -14.52 -16.52 -19.83
CA LEU A 55 -14.06 -15.22 -19.37
C LEU A 55 -12.67 -15.38 -18.74
N SER A 56 -11.63 -15.06 -19.50
CA SER A 56 -10.37 -14.62 -18.91
C SER A 56 -10.64 -13.29 -18.20
N ASP A 57 -10.76 -13.35 -16.88
CA ASP A 57 -10.90 -12.18 -16.02
C ASP A 57 -9.67 -11.28 -16.18
N THR A 58 -9.82 -10.27 -17.03
CA THR A 58 -8.82 -9.21 -17.31
C THR A 58 -9.42 -7.84 -16.99
N THR A 59 -10.26 -7.77 -15.95
CA THR A 59 -10.93 -6.52 -15.58
C THR A 59 -10.42 -5.93 -14.26
N GLY A 60 -9.11 -5.79 -14.14
CA GLY A 60 -8.51 -4.78 -13.27
C GLY A 60 -8.47 -3.46 -14.04
N THR A 61 -9.44 -2.56 -13.82
CA THR A 61 -9.45 -1.26 -14.49
C THR A 61 -8.17 -0.48 -14.16
N ALA A 62 -7.32 -0.29 -15.17
CA ALA A 62 -6.09 0.48 -15.05
C ALA A 62 -6.41 1.88 -14.50
N ARG A 63 -5.89 2.19 -13.31
CA ARG A 63 -6.08 3.52 -12.71
C ARG A 63 -5.27 4.54 -13.52
N PRO A 64 -5.89 5.62 -14.03
CA PRO A 64 -5.20 6.61 -14.83
C PRO A 64 -3.96 7.16 -14.10
N GLY A 65 -2.83 7.23 -14.81
CA GLY A 65 -1.57 7.76 -14.29
C GLY A 65 -0.67 6.76 -13.55
N LYS A 66 -1.15 5.54 -13.25
CA LYS A 66 -0.31 4.49 -12.66
C LYS A 66 0.47 3.72 -13.74
N ILE A 67 1.66 3.24 -13.37
CA ILE A 67 2.50 2.40 -14.23
C ILE A 67 1.77 1.09 -14.54
N GLN A 68 1.60 0.83 -15.84
CA GLN A 68 1.06 -0.42 -16.36
C GLN A 68 2.21 -1.19 -17.01
N LEU A 69 2.60 -2.30 -16.40
CA LEU A 69 3.54 -3.27 -16.97
C LEU A 69 2.94 -4.66 -16.78
N SER A 70 3.21 -5.57 -17.72
CA SER A 70 2.80 -6.96 -17.64
C SER A 70 3.53 -7.69 -16.51
N ASP A 71 3.03 -8.87 -16.14
CA ASP A 71 3.68 -9.70 -15.14
C ASP A 71 5.07 -10.14 -15.58
N GLU A 72 5.27 -10.44 -16.86
CA GLU A 72 6.55 -10.81 -17.46
C GLU A 72 7.54 -9.64 -17.44
N GLU A 73 7.08 -8.43 -17.76
CA GLU A 73 7.90 -7.22 -17.68
C GLU A 73 8.35 -6.95 -16.24
N TRP A 74 7.47 -7.15 -15.26
CA TRP A 74 7.83 -7.04 -13.85
C TRP A 74 8.81 -8.14 -13.41
N GLN A 75 8.63 -9.39 -13.86
CA GLN A 75 9.56 -10.49 -13.56
C GLN A 75 10.94 -10.25 -14.16
N ALA A 76 11.01 -9.65 -15.35
CA ALA A 76 12.28 -9.31 -16.00
C ALA A 76 13.00 -8.14 -15.32
N LYS A 77 12.24 -7.20 -14.73
CA LYS A 77 12.77 -5.99 -14.10
C LYS A 77 13.23 -6.19 -12.65
N LEU A 78 12.60 -7.12 -11.92
CA LEU A 78 12.79 -7.31 -10.49
C LEU A 78 13.59 -8.59 -10.21
N THR A 79 14.33 -8.60 -9.12
CA THR A 79 14.83 -9.87 -8.58
C THR A 79 13.67 -10.77 -8.18
N ARG A 80 13.92 -12.08 -8.08
CA ARG A 80 12.88 -13.05 -7.69
C ARG A 80 12.21 -12.68 -6.36
N GLN A 81 12.98 -12.25 -5.36
CA GLN A 81 12.45 -11.89 -4.05
C GLN A 81 11.62 -10.60 -4.10
N GLU A 82 12.11 -9.56 -4.79
CA GLU A 82 11.37 -8.32 -5.01
C GLU A 82 10.06 -8.60 -5.75
N TYR A 83 10.07 -9.44 -6.78
CA TYR A 83 8.85 -9.81 -7.51
C TYR A 83 7.84 -10.53 -6.61
N ILE A 84 8.27 -11.53 -5.86
CA ILE A 84 7.39 -12.30 -4.95
C ILE A 84 6.76 -11.36 -3.91
N VAL A 85 7.55 -10.50 -3.27
CA VAL A 85 7.03 -9.60 -2.24
C VAL A 85 6.20 -8.48 -2.86
N CYS A 86 6.74 -7.72 -3.81
CA CYS A 86 6.09 -6.53 -4.36
C CYS A 86 4.91 -6.82 -5.30
N ARG A 87 4.92 -7.94 -6.04
CA ARG A 87 3.89 -8.24 -7.07
C ARG A 87 3.00 -9.41 -6.72
N LYS A 88 3.48 -10.35 -5.90
CA LYS A 88 2.69 -11.50 -5.43
C LYS A 88 2.27 -11.37 -3.96
N HIS A 89 2.37 -10.15 -3.39
CA HIS A 89 1.91 -9.84 -2.04
C HIS A 89 2.55 -10.72 -0.95
N GLY A 90 3.79 -11.16 -1.20
CA GLY A 90 4.58 -11.89 -0.21
C GLY A 90 5.01 -11.00 0.96
N THR A 91 5.59 -11.61 1.97
CA THR A 91 6.18 -10.90 3.11
C THR A 91 7.58 -11.44 3.34
N GLU A 92 8.57 -10.56 3.46
CA GLU A 92 9.93 -10.97 3.79
C GLU A 92 9.98 -11.52 5.23
N THR A 93 10.92 -12.41 5.51
CA THR A 93 11.09 -12.95 6.86
C THR A 93 11.44 -11.83 7.83
N ALA A 94 10.83 -11.81 9.01
CA ALA A 94 11.16 -10.86 10.06
C ALA A 94 12.67 -10.88 10.37
N TRP A 95 13.24 -9.72 10.65
CA TRP A 95 14.66 -9.52 11.01
C TRP A 95 15.67 -9.79 9.89
N SER A 96 15.22 -10.06 8.67
CA SER A 96 16.11 -10.40 7.54
C SER A 96 16.48 -9.22 6.64
N GLY A 97 15.70 -8.14 6.64
CA GLY A 97 15.87 -7.02 5.72
C GLY A 97 17.05 -6.10 6.08
N GLU A 98 17.91 -5.78 5.10
CA GLU A 98 19.08 -4.92 5.28
C GLU A 98 18.74 -3.50 5.79
N LEU A 99 17.55 -3.00 5.42
CA LEU A 99 17.10 -1.66 5.78
C LEU A 99 16.43 -1.60 7.17
N LEU A 100 16.30 -2.72 7.86
CA LEU A 100 15.68 -2.79 9.19
C LEU A 100 16.41 -1.90 10.20
N GLU A 101 17.72 -2.07 10.32
CA GLU A 101 18.55 -1.33 11.29
C GLU A 101 19.10 -0.01 10.73
N ASN A 102 18.73 0.36 9.51
CA ASN A 102 19.22 1.60 8.90
C ASN A 102 18.70 2.83 9.67
N LYS A 103 19.63 3.68 10.12
CA LYS A 103 19.40 4.95 10.85
C LYS A 103 19.97 6.17 10.11
N ALA A 104 20.50 5.99 8.91
CA ALA A 104 21.03 7.08 8.11
C ALA A 104 19.92 8.03 7.65
N LYS A 105 20.25 9.32 7.53
CA LYS A 105 19.33 10.33 7.00
C LYS A 105 19.20 10.19 5.49
N GLY A 106 17.97 10.14 5.00
CA GLY A 106 17.69 9.94 3.58
C GLY A 106 16.24 9.60 3.28
N ILE A 107 16.02 9.17 2.04
CA ILE A 107 14.73 8.82 1.48
C ILE A 107 14.67 7.33 1.16
N TYR A 108 13.54 6.71 1.49
CA TYR A 108 13.20 5.35 1.08
C TYR A 108 12.23 5.41 -0.09
N SER A 109 12.66 4.87 -1.23
CA SER A 109 11.90 4.84 -2.47
C SER A 109 11.42 3.43 -2.79
N CYS A 110 10.34 3.32 -3.56
CA CYS A 110 9.84 2.06 -4.08
C CYS A 110 10.89 1.37 -4.94
N THR A 111 11.27 0.14 -4.60
CA THR A 111 12.20 -0.68 -5.38
C THR A 111 11.76 -0.86 -6.84
N CYS A 112 10.45 -0.98 -7.09
CA CYS A 112 9.91 -1.25 -8.42
C CYS A 112 9.95 -0.05 -9.37
N CYS A 113 9.59 1.15 -8.88
CA CYS A 113 9.38 2.31 -9.74
C CYS A 113 10.16 3.58 -9.33
N GLY A 114 10.86 3.54 -8.20
CA GLY A 114 11.69 4.65 -7.72
C GLY A 114 10.95 5.78 -7.01
N THR A 115 9.61 5.75 -6.95
CA THR A 115 8.81 6.76 -6.23
C THR A 115 9.28 6.90 -4.78
N ALA A 116 9.49 8.13 -4.31
CA ALA A 116 9.80 8.39 -2.91
C ALA A 116 8.59 8.05 -2.03
N LEU A 117 8.79 7.22 -1.00
CA LEU A 117 7.71 6.71 -0.15
C LEU A 117 7.78 7.27 1.26
N PHE A 118 8.97 7.20 1.88
CA PHE A 118 9.17 7.54 3.28
C PHE A 118 10.44 8.38 3.48
N ASN A 119 10.43 9.27 4.47
CA ASN A 119 11.63 9.92 4.96
C ASN A 119 12.19 9.14 6.16
N SER A 120 13.52 9.07 6.27
CA SER A 120 14.20 8.57 7.47
C SER A 120 13.74 9.19 8.79
N SER A 121 13.30 10.45 8.79
CA SER A 121 12.74 11.11 9.98
C SER A 121 11.44 10.48 10.48
N PHE A 122 10.76 9.71 9.63
CA PHE A 122 9.53 8.99 10.00
C PHE A 122 9.82 7.58 10.49
N LYS A 123 11.05 7.10 10.30
CA LYS A 123 11.44 5.74 10.68
C LYS A 123 11.63 5.63 12.19
N PHE A 124 11.16 4.54 12.77
CA PHE A 124 11.37 4.22 14.18
C PHE A 124 11.55 2.72 14.37
N ASP A 125 12.09 2.33 15.52
CA ASP A 125 12.17 0.92 15.92
C ASP A 125 10.87 0.52 16.62
N SER A 126 10.14 -0.39 15.99
CA SER A 126 8.87 -0.92 16.51
C SER A 126 9.02 -2.27 17.22
N GLY A 127 10.20 -2.89 17.13
CA GLY A 127 10.40 -4.28 17.55
C GLY A 127 9.66 -5.33 16.71
N SER A 128 9.06 -4.96 15.57
CA SER A 128 8.27 -5.89 14.76
C SER A 128 9.11 -6.78 13.84
N GLY A 129 10.38 -6.45 13.61
CA GLY A 129 11.26 -7.16 12.67
C GLY A 129 11.17 -6.69 11.22
N TRP A 130 10.47 -5.58 10.95
CA TRP A 130 10.42 -4.93 9.63
C TRP A 130 10.59 -3.42 9.76
N PRO A 131 11.18 -2.74 8.75
CA PRO A 131 11.20 -1.29 8.68
C PRO A 131 9.84 -0.67 9.00
N SER A 132 9.81 0.18 10.02
CA SER A 132 8.59 0.79 10.53
C SER A 132 8.66 2.31 10.43
N PHE A 133 7.59 2.91 9.91
CA PHE A 133 7.46 4.36 9.75
C PHE A 133 6.15 4.83 10.38
N PHE A 134 6.10 6.07 10.88
CA PHE A 134 4.86 6.63 11.46
C PHE A 134 4.09 7.57 10.52
N ASP A 135 4.72 8.03 9.44
CA ASP A 135 4.11 8.87 8.41
C ASP A 135 4.75 8.53 7.04
N VAL A 136 4.18 9.07 5.97
CA VAL A 136 4.59 8.90 4.58
C VAL A 136 4.93 10.26 3.97
N LEU A 137 5.65 10.26 2.85
CA LEU A 137 5.84 11.49 2.09
C LEU A 137 4.50 11.95 1.48
N LYS A 138 4.20 13.24 1.64
CA LYS A 138 2.95 13.86 1.17
C LYS A 138 3.13 14.60 -0.16
N ASP A 139 4.38 14.84 -0.55
CA ASP A 139 4.71 15.43 -1.83
C ASP A 139 4.26 14.48 -2.94
N LYS A 140 3.43 15.01 -3.84
CA LYS A 140 3.01 14.27 -5.00
C LYS A 140 4.14 14.25 -6.00
N ASP A 141 4.33 13.10 -6.64
CA ASP A 141 5.21 13.03 -7.81
C ASP A 141 4.58 13.80 -8.98
N VAL A 142 5.29 13.94 -10.10
CA VAL A 142 4.84 14.62 -11.33
C VAL A 142 3.47 14.11 -11.82
N SER A 143 3.11 12.87 -11.47
CA SER A 143 1.83 12.25 -11.80
C SER A 143 0.66 12.66 -10.89
N GLU A 144 0.84 13.56 -9.93
CA GLU A 144 -0.16 13.98 -8.94
C GLU A 144 -0.70 12.84 -8.05
N LEU A 145 0.02 11.70 -8.03
CA LEU A 145 -0.33 10.52 -7.25
C LEU A 145 0.28 10.63 -5.84
N PRO A 146 -0.38 10.07 -4.80
CA PRO A 146 0.21 9.99 -3.47
C PRO A 146 1.40 9.02 -3.47
N ALA A 147 2.27 9.14 -2.47
CA ALA A 147 3.39 8.21 -2.27
C ALA A 147 2.90 6.77 -2.06
N VAL A 148 1.89 6.59 -1.20
CA VAL A 148 1.26 5.29 -0.91
C VAL A 148 -0.24 5.32 -1.15
N ASP A 149 -0.80 4.14 -1.33
CA ASP A 149 -2.23 3.87 -1.48
C ASP A 149 -2.62 2.72 -0.55
N PHE A 150 -3.92 2.52 -0.33
CA PHE A 150 -4.40 1.57 0.67
C PHE A 150 -5.43 0.61 0.08
N LYS A 151 -5.35 -0.64 0.51
CA LYS A 151 -6.32 -1.68 0.13
C LYS A 151 -6.72 -2.48 1.36
N THR A 152 -7.98 -2.88 1.44
CA THR A 152 -8.43 -3.82 2.46
C THR A 152 -7.88 -5.21 2.13
N ASP A 153 -7.21 -5.82 3.11
CA ASP A 153 -6.69 -7.17 3.03
C ASP A 153 -7.46 -8.07 4.00
N THR A 154 -8.11 -9.10 3.47
CA THR A 154 -8.87 -10.10 4.24
C THR A 154 -8.20 -11.47 4.27
N SER A 155 -6.93 -11.54 3.87
CA SER A 155 -6.16 -12.79 3.89
C SER A 155 -5.97 -13.33 5.32
N HIS A 156 -5.72 -14.64 5.42
CA HIS A 156 -5.42 -15.33 6.68
C HIS A 156 -6.50 -15.16 7.77
N GLY A 157 -7.75 -14.86 7.39
CA GLY A 157 -8.87 -14.70 8.33
C GLY A 157 -8.82 -13.40 9.16
N MET A 158 -7.97 -12.44 8.79
CA MET A 158 -7.81 -11.15 9.47
C MET A 158 -8.25 -10.01 8.56
N VAL A 159 -8.71 -8.89 9.12
CA VAL A 159 -8.96 -7.65 8.36
C VAL A 159 -7.82 -6.68 8.65
N ARG A 160 -6.98 -6.44 7.64
CA ARG A 160 -5.83 -5.53 7.70
C ARG A 160 -5.94 -4.45 6.62
N THR A 161 -5.12 -3.41 6.75
CA THR A 161 -4.92 -2.43 5.68
C THR A 161 -3.57 -2.66 5.04
N GLU A 162 -3.59 -3.15 3.81
CA GLU A 162 -2.43 -3.24 2.95
C GLU A 162 -2.00 -1.85 2.48
N VAL A 163 -0.69 -1.64 2.44
CA VAL A 163 -0.04 -0.44 1.90
C VAL A 163 0.56 -0.80 0.54
N LEU A 164 0.18 -0.03 -0.46
CA LEU A 164 0.62 -0.17 -1.85
C LEU A 164 1.42 1.08 -2.26
N CYS A 165 2.34 0.95 -3.21
CA CYS A 165 2.94 2.12 -3.86
C CYS A 165 1.87 2.85 -4.68
N GLY A 166 1.73 4.16 -4.47
CA GLY A 166 0.71 4.94 -5.18
C GLY A 166 0.90 5.00 -6.69
N LYS A 167 2.13 4.84 -7.20
CA LYS A 167 2.48 4.94 -8.63
C LYS A 167 2.42 3.63 -9.41
N CYS A 168 2.79 2.50 -8.81
CA CYS A 168 2.94 1.22 -9.52
C CYS A 168 2.16 0.05 -8.90
N ASP A 169 1.41 0.29 -7.82
CA ASP A 169 0.63 -0.72 -7.11
C ASP A 169 1.45 -1.90 -6.56
N ALA A 170 2.76 -1.72 -6.39
CA ALA A 170 3.60 -2.68 -5.68
C ALA A 170 3.13 -2.80 -4.22
N HIS A 171 2.96 -4.04 -3.73
CA HIS A 171 2.81 -4.35 -2.32
C HIS A 171 4.03 -3.84 -1.54
N LEU A 172 3.79 -3.10 -0.47
CA LEU A 172 4.82 -2.60 0.43
C LEU A 172 4.77 -3.30 1.78
N GLY A 173 3.57 -3.50 2.34
CA GLY A 173 3.36 -4.09 3.65
C GLY A 173 1.97 -3.74 4.17
N HIS A 174 1.87 -3.45 5.48
CA HIS A 174 0.61 -3.13 6.14
C HIS A 174 0.74 -1.95 7.09
N VAL A 175 -0.38 -1.27 7.34
CA VAL A 175 -0.48 -0.18 8.31
C VAL A 175 -1.36 -0.59 9.48
N PHE A 176 -0.91 -0.26 10.68
CA PHE A 176 -1.55 -0.56 11.97
C PHE A 176 -1.77 0.74 12.77
N ASP A 177 -2.68 0.71 13.73
CA ASP A 177 -3.07 1.86 14.57
C ASP A 177 -2.36 1.89 15.94
N ASP A 178 -1.27 1.14 16.08
CA ASP A 178 -0.44 0.99 17.28
C ASP A 178 0.92 1.71 17.17
N GLY A 179 0.98 2.75 16.33
CA GLY A 179 2.19 3.55 16.14
C GLY A 179 2.36 4.69 17.13
N PRO A 180 3.51 5.40 17.08
CA PRO A 180 3.77 6.53 17.95
C PRO A 180 2.91 7.75 17.59
N GLN A 181 2.77 8.67 18.53
CA GLN A 181 2.24 10.01 18.27
C GLN A 181 3.17 10.78 17.32
N PRO A 182 2.66 11.72 16.50
CA PRO A 182 1.29 12.27 16.53
C PRO A 182 0.27 11.54 15.65
N THR A 183 0.70 10.63 14.78
CA THR A 183 -0.21 9.96 13.83
C THR A 183 -0.93 8.77 14.47
N GLY A 184 -0.29 8.10 15.44
CA GLY A 184 -0.78 6.83 15.98
C GLY A 184 -0.86 5.75 14.91
N LEU A 185 0.02 5.81 13.90
CA LEU A 185 0.08 4.89 12.78
C LEU A 185 1.45 4.23 12.72
N ARG A 186 1.48 2.94 12.39
CA ARG A 186 2.70 2.17 12.14
C ARG A 186 2.60 1.52 10.78
N TYR A 187 3.34 2.07 9.83
CA TYR A 187 3.57 1.50 8.51
C TYR A 187 4.67 0.46 8.64
N CYS A 188 4.31 -0.81 8.66
CA CYS A 188 5.21 -1.95 8.75
C CYS A 188 5.49 -2.45 7.32
N ILE A 189 6.68 -2.16 6.81
CA ILE A 189 7.01 -2.26 5.39
C ILE A 189 8.12 -3.27 5.18
N ASN A 190 7.98 -4.12 4.17
CA ASN A 190 9.04 -5.03 3.75
C ASN A 190 10.25 -4.20 3.25
N GLY A 191 11.43 -4.45 3.81
CA GLY A 191 12.68 -3.82 3.41
C GLY A 191 13.03 -4.08 1.95
N VAL A 192 12.76 -5.28 1.42
CA VAL A 192 12.98 -5.61 0.00
C VAL A 192 12.16 -4.72 -0.96
N CYS A 193 11.05 -4.13 -0.50
CA CYS A 193 10.25 -3.19 -1.28
C CYS A 193 10.86 -1.78 -1.34
N LEU A 194 11.95 -1.52 -0.60
CA LEU A 194 12.55 -0.21 -0.43
C LEU A 194 13.99 -0.15 -0.99
N LYS A 195 14.30 0.97 -1.64
CA LYS A 195 15.68 1.41 -1.91
C LYS A 195 15.97 2.67 -1.10
N PHE A 196 17.10 2.70 -0.42
CA PHE A 196 17.51 3.85 0.38
C PHE A 196 18.48 4.75 -0.37
N LYS A 197 18.21 6.05 -0.36
CA LYS A 197 19.12 7.09 -0.87
C LYS A 197 19.51 8.02 0.28
N PRO A 198 20.79 8.07 0.70
CA PRO A 198 21.24 8.98 1.74
C PRO A 198 21.14 10.44 1.28
N ASP A 199 20.91 11.34 2.23
CA ASP A 199 20.97 12.77 1.97
C ASP A 199 22.42 13.19 1.62
N ALA A 200 22.57 14.17 0.72
CA ALA A 200 23.89 14.63 0.26
C ALA A 200 24.81 15.16 1.38
N LYS A 201 24.28 15.43 2.58
CA LYS A 201 25.05 15.87 3.75
C LYS A 201 25.36 14.74 4.75
N GLY A 202 24.98 13.50 4.45
CA GLY A 202 25.12 12.33 5.33
C GLY A 202 26.19 11.32 4.90
N GLY A 203 26.97 11.61 3.85
CA GLY A 203 28.05 10.75 3.37
C GLY A 203 29.33 10.90 4.19
N ASP A 204 29.78 9.79 4.76
CA ASP A 204 31.13 9.50 5.27
C ASP A 204 31.63 10.20 6.55
N LYS A 205 31.39 9.53 7.69
CA LYS A 205 32.50 9.29 8.63
C LYS A 205 32.99 7.86 8.44
N LYS A 206 33.91 7.65 7.50
CA LYS A 206 34.76 6.45 7.54
C LYS A 206 35.49 6.47 8.89
N LYS A 207 35.21 5.50 9.76
CA LYS A 207 36.12 5.13 10.85
C LYS A 207 37.45 4.78 10.18
N THR A 208 38.46 5.62 10.39
CA THR A 208 39.84 5.24 10.19
C THR A 208 40.29 4.65 11.51
N ASP A 209 40.66 3.37 11.48
CA ASP A 209 41.21 2.65 12.62
C ASP A 209 42.59 3.23 12.96
N LEU A 210 42.81 3.50 14.25
CA LEU A 210 44.10 3.75 14.88
C LEU A 210 44.17 2.89 16.15
#